data_AF-A0A699ZE30-F1
#
_entry.id   AF-A0A699ZE30-F1
#
_cell.length_a   1.000
_cell.length_b   1.000
_cell.length_c   1.000
_cell.angle_alpha   90.00
_cell.angle_beta   90.00
_cell.angle_gamma   90.00
#
_symmetry.space_group_name_H-M   'P 1'
#
loop_
_entity.id
_entity.type
_entity.pdbx_description
1 polymer ?
#
loop_
_entity_poly.entity_id
_entity_poly.type
_entity_poly.pdbx_seq_one_letter_code
_entity_poly.pdbx_strand_id
1 'polypeptide(L)'
;MELDTLRGDLGLPAFPPKEVHYAFLSAFRPVYFLRTRDYSKSVNVAPFIVNYSGALFREYPGPWQIMLKQDNGEYACIAEDRTRYNLGELKEELQAAMGLNTEEEGSALQFLRRGAKFSTWFEDDYEQEQSHEWRL
;
A
#
# COMPACT_ATOMS: atom_id res chain seq x y z
N MET A 1 11.00 -0.69 8.63
CA MET A 1 10.16 0.50 8.36
C MET A 1 10.88 1.54 7.52
N GLU A 2 12.14 1.88 7.83
CA GLU A 2 12.83 3.01 7.19
C GLU A 2 13.11 2.86 5.70
N LEU A 3 13.46 1.65 5.22
CA LEU A 3 13.86 1.45 3.82
C LEU A 3 12.78 1.86 2.80
N ASP A 4 11.50 1.57 3.09
CA ASP A 4 10.41 1.91 2.17
C ASP A 4 10.13 3.41 2.11
N THR A 5 10.38 4.12 3.21
CA THR A 5 10.36 5.59 3.26
C THR A 5 11.55 6.16 2.49
N LEU A 6 12.76 5.64 2.73
CA LEU A 6 13.99 6.10 2.07
C LEU A 6 13.99 5.85 0.56
N ARG A 7 13.28 4.81 0.09
CA ARG A 7 13.04 4.61 -1.35
C ARG A 7 12.28 5.78 -1.97
N GLY A 8 11.40 6.44 -1.21
CA GLY A 8 10.70 7.64 -1.66
C GLY A 8 11.64 8.79 -2.03
N ASP A 9 12.78 8.90 -1.35
CA ASP A 9 13.73 10.00 -1.51
C ASP A 9 14.74 9.79 -2.64
N LEU A 10 14.80 8.60 -3.25
CA LEU A 10 15.72 8.35 -4.36
C LEU A 10 15.42 9.26 -5.55
N GLY A 11 16.47 9.87 -6.10
CA GLY A 11 16.38 10.87 -7.16
C GLY A 11 16.21 12.31 -6.68
N LEU A 12 16.09 12.57 -5.37
CA LEU A 12 16.16 13.93 -4.82
C LEU A 12 17.61 14.46 -4.77
N PRO A 13 17.83 15.79 -4.72
CA PRO A 13 19.16 16.35 -4.52
C PRO A 13 19.82 15.79 -3.25
N ALA A 14 21.08 15.38 -3.35
CA ALA A 14 21.86 14.71 -2.30
C ALA A 14 21.44 13.27 -1.94
N PHE A 15 20.49 12.67 -2.67
CA PHE A 15 20.14 11.25 -2.54
C PHE A 15 20.66 10.44 -3.74
N PRO A 16 20.86 9.11 -3.58
CA PRO A 16 21.18 8.24 -4.69
C PRO A 16 20.10 8.27 -5.78
N PRO A 17 20.45 7.97 -7.04
CA PRO A 17 19.52 8.04 -8.15
C PRO A 17 18.55 6.83 -8.12
N LYS A 18 17.43 6.93 -8.85
CA LYS A 18 16.36 5.92 -8.82
C LYS A 18 16.80 4.53 -9.30
N GLU A 19 17.83 4.48 -10.13
CA GLU A 19 18.47 3.27 -10.64
C GLU A 19 18.94 2.33 -9.52
N VAL A 20 19.25 2.86 -8.33
CA VAL A 20 19.56 2.03 -7.16
C VAL A 20 18.39 1.12 -6.77
N HIS A 21 17.15 1.59 -6.91
CA HIS A 21 15.99 0.72 -6.71
C HIS A 21 15.95 -0.38 -7.76
N TYR A 22 15.98 0.02 -9.03
CA TYR A 22 15.81 -0.88 -10.18
C TYR A 22 16.89 -1.97 -10.27
N ALA A 23 18.15 -1.61 -10.03
CA ALA A 23 19.30 -2.50 -10.21
C ALA A 23 19.69 -3.27 -8.94
N PHE A 24 19.37 -2.75 -7.75
CA PHE A 24 19.83 -3.34 -6.48
C PHE A 24 18.69 -3.66 -5.53
N LEU A 25 17.90 -2.69 -5.09
CA LEU A 25 16.87 -2.92 -4.05
C LEU A 25 15.75 -3.85 -4.52
N SER A 26 15.55 -3.98 -5.82
CA SER A 26 14.57 -4.86 -6.45
C SER A 26 14.90 -6.36 -6.30
N ALA A 27 16.16 -6.70 -6.00
CA ALA A 27 16.63 -8.07 -5.77
C ALA A 27 16.46 -8.54 -4.31
N PHE A 28 16.26 -7.62 -3.35
CA PHE A 28 16.20 -7.97 -1.94
C PHE A 28 14.77 -8.29 -1.50
N ARG A 29 14.54 -9.57 -1.20
CA ARG A 29 13.29 -10.05 -0.61
C ARG A 29 13.19 -9.64 0.87
N PRO A 30 12.16 -8.89 1.28
CA PRO A 30 12.00 -8.53 2.68
C PRO A 30 11.57 -9.76 3.50
N VAL A 31 12.39 -10.12 4.51
CA VAL A 31 12.07 -11.22 5.45
C VAL A 31 10.96 -10.80 6.41
N TYR A 32 10.99 -9.56 6.88
CA TYR A 32 9.96 -8.99 7.72
C TYR A 32 9.61 -7.60 7.19
N PHE A 33 8.31 -7.34 7.02
CA PHE A 33 7.82 -6.06 6.58
C PHE A 33 6.59 -5.67 7.38
N LEU A 34 6.58 -4.43 7.85
CA LEU A 34 5.40 -3.82 8.47
C LEU A 34 5.35 -2.36 8.05
N ARG A 35 4.23 -1.96 7.46
CA ARG A 35 3.93 -0.57 7.12
C ARG A 35 2.50 -0.26 7.51
N THR A 36 2.33 0.52 8.56
CA THR A 36 1.03 1.03 8.99
C THR A 36 0.62 2.24 8.15
N ARG A 37 -0.68 2.38 7.92
CA ARG A 37 -1.28 3.50 7.20
C ARG A 37 -2.60 3.88 7.85
N ASP A 38 -2.75 5.17 8.12
CA ASP A 38 -4.00 5.75 8.59
C ASP A 38 -4.66 6.49 7.43
N TYR A 39 -5.94 6.21 7.20
CA TYR A 39 -6.74 6.81 6.16
C TYR A 39 -7.99 7.45 6.75
N SER A 40 -8.52 8.41 5.99
CA SER A 40 -9.77 9.09 6.29
C SER A 40 -10.60 9.13 5.01
N LYS A 41 -11.89 8.80 5.11
CA LYS A 41 -12.83 8.90 3.97
C LYS A 41 -14.07 9.67 4.39
N SER A 42 -14.42 10.67 3.60
CA SER A 42 -15.67 11.39 3.78
C SER A 42 -16.85 10.61 3.19
N VAL A 43 -17.88 10.37 3.99
CA VAL A 43 -19.11 9.67 3.61
C VAL A 43 -20.31 10.61 3.70
N ASN A 44 -21.37 10.32 2.94
CA ASN A 44 -22.54 11.20 2.86
C ASN A 44 -23.53 11.03 4.03
N VAL A 45 -23.26 10.08 4.94
CA VAL A 45 -24.10 9.75 6.12
C VAL A 45 -23.25 9.92 7.37
N ALA A 46 -23.87 10.29 8.50
CA ALA A 46 -23.16 10.36 9.77
C ALA A 46 -22.56 8.99 10.16
N PRO A 47 -21.30 8.92 10.64
CA PRO A 47 -20.35 10.03 10.80
C PRO A 47 -19.74 10.42 9.44
N PHE A 48 -19.88 11.70 9.04
CA PHE A 48 -19.48 12.20 7.71
C PHE A 48 -18.01 11.97 7.35
N ILE A 49 -17.18 11.60 8.32
CA ILE A 49 -15.78 11.20 8.16
C ILE A 49 -15.58 9.89 8.91
N VAL A 50 -15.14 8.87 8.19
CA VAL A 50 -14.73 7.58 8.75
C VAL A 50 -13.21 7.49 8.67
N ASN A 51 -12.58 7.36 9.84
CA ASN A 51 -11.14 7.11 9.94
C ASN A 51 -10.93 5.61 10.11
N TYR A 52 -9.99 5.06 9.36
CA TYR A 52 -9.64 3.65 9.42
C TYR A 52 -8.12 3.50 9.28
N SER A 53 -7.58 2.50 9.96
CA SER A 53 -6.15 2.25 9.99
C SER A 53 -5.89 0.82 9.54
N GLY A 54 -4.82 0.61 8.81
CA GLY A 54 -4.42 -0.71 8.36
C GLY A 54 -2.91 -0.85 8.27
N ALA A 55 -2.45 -2.04 7.94
CA ALA A 55 -1.05 -2.33 7.76
C ALA A 55 -0.82 -3.28 6.58
N LEU A 56 0.23 -3.01 5.81
CA LEU A 56 0.83 -3.99 4.92
C LEU A 56 1.87 -4.77 5.73
N PHE A 57 1.67 -6.07 5.84
CA PHE A 57 2.49 -6.94 6.68
C PHE A 57 3.05 -8.11 5.88
N ARG A 58 4.23 -8.58 6.27
CA ARG A 58 4.82 -9.83 5.80
C ARG A 58 5.81 -10.39 6.79
N GLU A 59 5.76 -11.71 6.93
CA GLU A 59 6.78 -12.53 7.59
C GLU A 59 7.15 -13.71 6.68
N TYR A 60 8.32 -13.66 6.03
CA TYR A 60 8.80 -14.69 5.12
C TYR A 60 9.11 -15.99 5.89
N PRO A 61 8.68 -17.18 5.39
CA PRO A 61 8.18 -17.48 4.04
C PRO A 61 6.67 -17.29 3.81
N GLY A 62 5.95 -16.65 4.73
CA GLY A 62 4.53 -16.32 4.61
C GLY A 62 4.20 -15.30 3.51
N PRO A 63 2.91 -15.24 3.12
CA PRO A 63 2.42 -14.31 2.09
C PRO A 63 2.44 -12.86 2.59
N TRP A 64 2.25 -11.93 1.65
CA TRP A 64 1.89 -10.56 1.97
C TRP A 64 0.47 -10.52 2.49
N GLN A 65 0.25 -9.81 3.58
CA GLN A 65 -1.05 -9.71 4.24
C GLN A 65 -1.44 -8.24 4.38
N ILE A 66 -2.71 -7.96 4.12
CA ILE A 66 -3.32 -6.70 4.47
C ILE A 66 -4.03 -6.90 5.79
N MET A 67 -3.74 -6.04 6.76
CA MET A 67 -4.36 -6.07 8.07
C MET A 67 -5.17 -4.81 8.32
N LEU A 68 -6.38 -4.97 8.84
CA LEU A 68 -7.25 -3.88 9.27
C LEU A 68 -7.18 -3.77 10.80
N LYS A 69 -6.98 -2.55 11.30
CA LYS A 69 -7.02 -2.29 12.74
C LYS A 69 -8.47 -2.24 13.22
N GLN A 70 -8.83 -3.11 14.14
CA GLN A 70 -10.14 -3.17 14.79
C GLN A 70 -10.22 -2.18 15.96
N ASP A 71 -11.45 -1.93 16.45
CA ASP A 71 -11.72 -1.01 17.57
C ASP A 71 -11.07 -1.46 18.89
N ASN A 72 -10.82 -2.76 19.04
CA ASN A 72 -10.09 -3.33 20.18
C ASN A 72 -8.57 -3.07 20.12
N GLY A 73 -8.08 -2.45 19.04
CA GLY A 73 -6.66 -2.18 18.79
C GLY A 73 -5.89 -3.33 18.16
N GLU A 74 -6.51 -4.48 17.93
CA GLU A 74 -5.91 -5.63 17.27
C GLU A 74 -5.97 -5.49 15.75
N TYR A 75 -5.07 -6.18 15.07
CA TYR A 75 -5.01 -6.21 13.61
C TYR A 75 -5.58 -7.54 13.12
N ALA A 76 -6.64 -7.47 12.31
CA ALA A 76 -7.22 -8.64 11.66
C ALA A 76 -6.74 -8.71 10.21
N CYS A 77 -6.31 -9.88 9.75
CA CYS A 77 -5.97 -10.10 8.35
C CYS A 77 -7.25 -10.10 7.50
N ILE A 78 -7.26 -9.30 6.43
CA ILE A 78 -8.40 -9.17 5.51
C ILE A 78 -8.13 -9.78 4.14
N ALA A 79 -6.87 -9.79 3.69
CA ALA A 79 -6.47 -10.30 2.39
C ALA A 79 -5.02 -10.79 2.45
N GLU A 80 -4.73 -11.84 1.66
CA GLU A 80 -3.40 -12.43 1.54
C GLU A 80 -3.05 -12.68 0.06
N ASP A 81 -1.82 -12.39 -0.34
CA ASP A 81 -1.29 -12.71 -1.67
C ASP A 81 0.20 -13.04 -1.58
N ARG A 82 0.70 -13.84 -2.52
CA ARG A 82 2.11 -14.11 -2.71
C ARG A 82 2.86 -12.88 -3.21
N THR A 83 2.19 -12.00 -3.94
CA THR A 83 2.79 -10.77 -4.46
C THR A 83 2.45 -9.58 -3.55
N ARG A 84 3.40 -8.66 -3.39
CA ARG A 84 3.21 -7.44 -2.61
C ARG A 84 2.08 -6.59 -3.19
N TYR A 85 1.11 -6.25 -2.35
CA TYR A 85 0.09 -5.26 -2.65
C TYR A 85 0.69 -3.86 -2.84
N ASN A 86 0.20 -3.17 -3.86
CA ASN A 86 0.42 -1.75 -4.02
C ASN A 86 -0.31 -0.97 -2.92
N LEU A 87 0.15 0.24 -2.60
CA LEU A 87 -0.53 1.09 -1.63
C LEU A 87 -1.96 1.48 -2.06
N GLY A 88 -2.25 1.51 -3.36
CA GLY A 88 -3.59 1.69 -3.90
C GLY A 88 -4.49 0.50 -3.59
N GLU A 89 -4.05 -0.70 -3.94
CA GLU A 89 -4.74 -1.97 -3.66
C GLU A 89 -5.01 -2.14 -2.15
N LEU A 90 -3.99 -1.86 -1.32
CA LEU A 90 -4.14 -1.85 0.13
C LEU A 90 -5.33 -0.99 0.59
N LYS A 91 -5.42 0.25 0.10
CA LYS A 91 -6.47 1.18 0.47
C LYS A 91 -7.83 0.71 -0.04
N GLU A 92 -7.89 0.02 -1.17
CA GLU A 92 -9.13 -0.51 -1.74
C GLU A 92 -9.66 -1.69 -0.96
N GLU A 93 -8.79 -2.64 -0.60
CA GLU A 93 -9.13 -3.79 0.25
C GLU A 93 -9.59 -3.32 1.64
N LEU A 94 -8.91 -2.33 2.24
CA LEU A 94 -9.33 -1.74 3.51
C LEU A 94 -10.71 -1.07 3.41
N GLN A 95 -11.00 -0.35 2.33
CA GLN A 95 -12.32 0.26 2.12
C GLN A 95 -13.40 -0.79 1.86
N ALA A 96 -13.08 -1.86 1.13
CA ALA A 96 -13.98 -2.97 0.87
C ALA A 96 -14.36 -3.67 2.18
N ALA A 97 -13.37 -4.01 3.02
CA ALA A 97 -13.57 -4.64 4.32
C ALA A 97 -14.40 -3.76 5.28
N MET A 98 -14.25 -2.44 5.22
CA MET A 98 -15.03 -1.49 6.02
C MET A 98 -16.43 -1.20 5.44
N GLY A 99 -16.81 -1.80 4.30
CA GLY A 99 -18.09 -1.53 3.63
C GLY A 99 -18.21 -0.11 3.08
N LEU A 100 -17.08 0.58 2.88
CA LEU A 100 -17.04 1.97 2.40
C LEU A 100 -17.05 2.07 0.87
N ASN A 101 -16.99 0.94 0.15
CA ASN A 101 -17.11 0.86 -1.31
C ASN A 101 -18.59 0.86 -1.73
N THR A 102 -19.32 1.93 -1.41
CA THR A 102 -20.73 2.10 -1.79
C THR A 102 -20.91 2.69 -3.19
N GLU A 103 -19.85 2.76 -4.00
CA GLU A 103 -19.85 3.42 -5.31
C GLU A 103 -19.84 2.39 -6.43
N GLU A 104 -20.68 2.58 -7.46
CA GLU A 104 -20.71 1.72 -8.64
C GLU A 104 -19.33 1.71 -9.33
N GLU A 105 -18.85 0.51 -9.66
CA GLU A 105 -17.59 0.31 -10.40
C GLU A 105 -17.60 1.13 -11.69
N GLY A 106 -16.66 2.06 -11.82
CA GLY A 106 -16.47 2.89 -13.02
C GLY A 106 -17.10 4.28 -12.98
N SER A 107 -17.70 4.71 -11.85
CA SER A 107 -18.24 6.07 -11.78
C SER A 107 -17.14 7.14 -11.77
N ALA A 108 -17.40 8.29 -12.41
CA ALA A 108 -16.48 9.44 -12.38
C ALA A 108 -16.23 9.95 -10.95
N LEU A 109 -17.18 9.75 -10.04
CA LEU A 109 -17.05 10.04 -8.61
C LEU A 109 -16.07 9.09 -7.92
N GLN A 110 -16.05 7.80 -8.29
CA GLN A 110 -15.06 6.83 -7.82
C GLN A 110 -13.64 7.25 -8.22
N PHE A 111 -13.45 7.73 -9.44
CA PHE A 111 -12.15 8.24 -9.90
C PHE A 111 -11.72 9.52 -9.16
N LEU A 112 -12.63 10.50 -9.05
CA LEU A 112 -12.35 11.79 -8.38
C LEU A 112 -12.10 11.62 -6.87
N ARG A 113 -12.81 10.70 -6.19
CA ARG A 113 -12.62 10.40 -4.77
C ARG A 113 -11.48 9.42 -4.51
N ARG A 114 -11.12 8.57 -5.49
CA ARG A 114 -9.91 7.74 -5.41
C ARG A 114 -8.70 8.63 -5.19
N GLY A 115 -8.59 9.75 -5.90
CA GLY A 115 -7.47 10.70 -5.85
C GLY A 115 -6.33 10.33 -6.82
N ALA A 116 -5.45 11.29 -7.13
CA ALA A 116 -4.62 11.27 -8.34
C ALA A 116 -3.47 10.23 -8.38
N LYS A 117 -2.95 9.77 -7.23
CA LYS A 117 -1.87 8.76 -7.19
C LYS A 117 -1.75 8.12 -5.81
N PHE A 118 -2.02 6.82 -5.71
CA PHE A 118 -1.87 6.06 -4.45
C PHE A 118 -0.66 5.14 -4.44
N SER A 119 -0.07 4.88 -5.60
CA SER A 119 1.17 4.12 -5.75
C SER A 119 2.40 5.00 -5.50
N THR A 120 3.43 4.37 -4.93
CA THR A 120 4.77 4.97 -4.91
C THR A 120 5.39 4.89 -6.30
N TRP A 121 6.28 5.84 -6.64
CA TRP A 121 6.90 5.87 -7.98
C TRP A 121 7.58 4.54 -8.33
N PHE A 122 8.18 3.88 -7.34
CA PHE A 122 8.87 2.60 -7.50
C PHE A 122 7.91 1.39 -7.58
N GLU A 123 6.64 1.56 -7.20
CA GLU A 123 5.60 0.55 -7.44
C GLU A 123 5.12 0.59 -8.90
N ASP A 124 5.02 1.79 -9.49
CA ASP A 124 4.59 1.99 -10.89
C ASP A 124 5.63 1.59 -11.93
N ASP A 125 6.90 1.90 -11.67
CA ASP A 125 8.01 1.73 -12.62
C ASP A 125 8.50 0.25 -12.68
N TYR A 126 7.57 -0.70 -12.69
CA TYR A 126 7.81 -2.16 -12.67
C TYR A 126 8.76 -2.61 -13.78
N GLU A 127 8.57 -2.11 -14.99
CA GLU A 127 9.31 -2.54 -16.19
C GLU A 127 10.80 -2.17 -16.13
N GLN A 128 11.18 -1.21 -15.28
CA GLN A 128 12.57 -0.77 -15.15
C GLN A 128 13.38 -1.66 -14.20
N GLU A 129 12.71 -2.48 -13.38
CA GLU A 129 13.37 -3.32 -12.38
C GLU A 129 14.05 -4.54 -13.02
N GLN A 130 15.30 -4.79 -12.63
CA GLN A 130 16.02 -5.99 -13.08
C GLN A 130 15.53 -7.29 -12.42
N SER A 131 14.83 -7.18 -11.29
CA SER A 131 14.33 -8.29 -10.48
C SER A 131 13.01 -7.91 -9.82
N HIS A 132 12.12 -8.87 -9.60
CA HIS A 132 10.85 -8.65 -8.89
C HIS A 132 10.81 -9.32 -7.50
N GLU A 133 11.95 -9.83 -7.04
CA GLU A 133 12.12 -10.55 -5.77
C GLU A 133 11.65 -9.77 -4.54
N TRP A 134 11.77 -8.44 -4.56
CA TRP A 134 11.30 -7.60 -3.46
C TRP A 134 9.76 -7.57 -3.32
N ARG A 135 9.03 -7.90 -4.38
CA ARG A 135 7.56 -8.05 -4.37
C ARG A 135 7.12 -9.48 -4.08
N LEU A 136 7.95 -10.48 -4.40
CA LEU A 136 7.71 -11.91 -4.13
C LEU A 136 7.96 -12.27 -2.69
#